data_AF-A0A672SZM6-F1
#
_entry.id   AF-A0A672SZM6-F1
#
_cell.length_a   1.000
_cell.length_b   1.000
_cell.length_c   1.000
_cell.angle_alpha   90.00
_cell.angle_beta   90.00
_cell.angle_gamma   90.00
#
_symmetry.space_group_name_H-M   'P 1'
#
loop_
_entity.id
_entity.type
_entity.pdbx_description
1 polymer ?
#
loop_
_entity_poly.entity_id
_entity_poly.type
_entity_poly.pdbx_seq_one_letter_code
_entity_poly.pdbx_strand_id
1 'polypeptide(L)'
;AKLWRYFLNGQIRTVSLAKRYIVSGTPFFLASWGSNLFFITFVTLEAKEIVLKAQILAGGRGKGVFDSGLKGGVHLTKDPAVVGELAGKMLGFSLTTKQTPKEGVKVKTVMVAEALDISRETYFAILMDRSCNGPVMVGSPQGGVDIEEVAATTPELIFKVSQLYLIEKAADQIKRLYDLFLKVDATQVEVNPLGETPEGQVVCFDAKINFDDNAEFRQKAVFAMDDTAESDPLETEAAKYDLKYIGLDGNIACFVNGAGLAMATCDIIDLHGGKPANFLDLGGGVKENQVYAAFKLLTADPKVEAILVNIFGGIVNCAIIANGITKACRELELKVPLVVRLEGTNVQEAKRILSESGLPITSATDLDDAAKKAVAAIPKK
;
A
#
# COMPACT_ATOMS: atom_id res chain seq x y z
N ALA A 1 0.58 -7.84 9.90
CA ALA A 1 1.49 -7.40 8.82
C ALA A 1 0.77 -6.74 7.62
N LYS A 2 -0.36 -6.02 7.82
CA LYS A 2 -1.12 -5.33 6.77
C LYS A 2 -1.57 -3.92 7.21
N LEU A 3 -0.64 -3.08 7.66
CA LEU A 3 -0.98 -1.70 8.11
C LEU A 3 -0.05 -0.62 7.55
N TRP A 4 0.78 -0.98 6.55
CA TRP A 4 1.75 -0.08 5.93
C TRP A 4 1.88 -0.42 4.45
N ARG A 5 0.92 0.04 3.64
CA ARG A 5 0.93 -0.21 2.20
C ARG A 5 0.42 0.98 1.40
N TYR A 6 1.03 2.15 1.62
CA TYR A 6 1.04 3.22 0.63
C TYR A 6 2.35 3.09 -0.16
N PHE A 7 2.26 2.52 -1.36
CA PHE A 7 3.37 2.41 -2.29
C PHE A 7 3.16 3.42 -3.40
N LEU A 8 4.14 4.30 -3.59
CA LEU A 8 4.25 5.11 -4.80
C LEU A 8 4.57 4.23 -5.99
N ASN A 9 4.22 4.72 -7.20
CA ASN A 9 4.37 4.16 -8.56
C ASN A 9 5.77 3.67 -8.99
N GLY A 10 6.49 3.10 -8.02
CA GLY A 10 7.30 1.91 -8.05
C GLY A 10 8.75 2.26 -8.28
N GLN A 11 9.08 2.36 -9.56
CA GLN A 11 10.45 2.44 -10.02
C GLN A 11 10.76 3.81 -10.63
N ILE A 12 9.86 4.38 -11.42
CA ILE A 12 10.18 5.59 -12.19
C ILE A 12 10.28 6.85 -11.33
N ARG A 13 9.25 7.09 -10.52
CA ARG A 13 9.20 8.29 -9.65
C ARG A 13 10.35 8.21 -8.64
N THR A 14 10.62 7.01 -8.15
CA THR A 14 11.77 6.67 -7.32
C THR A 14 13.10 6.98 -8.01
N VAL A 15 13.33 6.47 -9.23
CA VAL A 15 14.58 6.70 -9.97
C VAL A 15 14.71 8.17 -10.39
N SER A 16 13.63 8.85 -10.78
CA SER A 16 13.65 10.28 -11.08
C SER A 16 13.96 11.12 -9.84
N LEU A 17 13.41 10.77 -8.68
CA LEU A 17 13.71 11.42 -7.42
C LEU A 17 15.17 11.17 -7.04
N ALA A 18 15.63 9.92 -7.13
CA ALA A 18 17.03 9.55 -6.87
C ALA A 18 18.02 10.27 -7.81
N LYS A 19 17.70 10.41 -9.11
CA LYS A 19 18.52 11.18 -10.07
C LYS A 19 18.61 12.67 -9.72
N ARG A 20 17.55 13.29 -9.20
CA ARG A 20 17.60 14.69 -8.71
C ARG A 20 18.57 14.85 -7.54
N TYR A 21 18.82 13.77 -6.80
CA TYR A 21 19.77 13.71 -5.70
C TYR A 21 21.11 13.06 -6.09
N ILE A 22 21.39 13.02 -7.40
CA ILE A 22 22.67 12.60 -7.98
C ILE A 22 23.04 11.15 -7.62
N VAL A 23 22.04 10.27 -7.51
CA VAL A 23 22.24 8.80 -7.45
C VAL A 23 22.38 8.27 -8.88
N SER A 24 23.37 7.41 -9.13
CA SER A 24 23.57 6.81 -10.45
C SER A 24 22.45 5.83 -10.77
N GLY A 25 21.73 6.10 -11.87
CA GLY A 25 20.67 5.23 -12.37
C GLY A 25 20.60 5.28 -13.89
N THR A 26 20.04 4.24 -14.49
CA THR A 26 19.95 4.05 -15.94
C THR A 26 19.18 5.18 -16.63
N PRO A 27 19.63 5.72 -17.76
CA PRO A 27 18.81 6.57 -18.62
C PRO A 27 17.50 5.85 -19.00
N PHE A 28 16.37 6.55 -18.89
CA PHE A 28 15.06 5.97 -19.20
C PHE A 28 14.06 7.04 -19.66
N PHE A 29 13.04 6.58 -20.37
CA PHE A 29 11.90 7.36 -20.83
C PHE A 29 10.57 6.69 -20.46
N LEU A 30 9.52 7.50 -20.46
CA LEU A 30 8.15 7.04 -20.25
C LEU A 30 7.36 7.07 -21.53
N ALA A 31 6.58 6.01 -21.73
CA ALA A 31 5.60 5.95 -22.80
C ALA A 31 4.22 5.58 -22.24
N SER A 32 3.22 6.28 -22.75
CA SER A 32 1.79 6.01 -22.56
C SER A 32 1.11 5.78 -23.92
N TRP A 33 -0.17 5.39 -23.90
CA TRP A 33 -0.95 5.19 -25.13
C TRP A 33 -0.87 6.42 -26.04
N GLY A 34 -0.50 6.22 -27.31
CA GLY A 34 -0.29 7.31 -28.29
C GLY A 34 1.12 7.91 -28.35
N SER A 35 2.06 7.47 -27.50
CA SER A 35 3.47 7.89 -27.60
C SER A 35 4.14 7.32 -28.85
N ASN A 36 5.01 8.09 -29.51
CA ASN A 36 5.86 7.58 -30.59
C ASN A 36 7.05 6.81 -30.00
N LEU A 37 6.83 5.54 -29.62
CA LEU A 37 7.87 4.71 -28.99
C LEU A 37 9.08 4.49 -29.90
N PHE A 38 8.90 4.46 -31.22
CA PHE A 38 9.99 4.31 -32.17
C PHE A 38 10.95 5.52 -32.11
N PHE A 39 10.40 6.74 -32.05
CA PHE A 39 11.22 7.94 -31.87
C PHE A 39 11.97 7.93 -30.52
N ILE A 40 11.28 7.55 -29.44
CA ILE A 40 11.86 7.48 -28.07
C ILE A 40 13.02 6.47 -28.00
N THR A 41 12.90 5.34 -28.69
CA THR A 41 13.93 4.29 -28.67
C THR A 41 15.09 4.61 -29.61
N PHE A 42 14.79 4.99 -30.86
CA PHE A 42 15.80 5.09 -31.92
C PHE A 42 16.60 6.40 -31.90
N VAL A 43 15.96 7.52 -31.50
CA VAL A 43 16.58 8.86 -31.59
C VAL A 43 17.17 9.31 -30.26
N THR A 44 16.62 8.86 -29.12
CA THR A 44 16.97 9.44 -27.81
C THR A 44 17.75 8.54 -26.86
N LEU A 45 17.72 7.21 -26.99
CA LEU A 45 18.45 6.32 -26.08
C LEU A 45 19.82 5.89 -26.63
N GLU A 46 20.02 5.81 -27.96
CA GLU A 46 21.23 5.27 -28.62
C GLU A 46 21.80 4.00 -27.92
N ALA A 47 20.92 3.16 -27.37
CA ALA A 47 21.29 2.04 -26.51
C ALA A 47 21.54 0.75 -27.33
N LYS A 48 22.56 -0.04 -26.94
CA LYS A 48 22.86 -1.34 -27.56
C LYS A 48 21.78 -2.40 -27.29
N GLU A 49 21.15 -2.30 -26.13
CA GLU A 49 20.04 -3.15 -25.71
C GLU A 49 19.07 -2.32 -24.87
N ILE A 50 17.79 -2.63 -24.99
CA ILE A 50 16.69 -1.86 -24.42
C ILE A 50 15.91 -2.77 -23.48
N VAL A 51 15.58 -2.27 -22.28
CA VAL A 51 14.66 -2.90 -21.36
C VAL A 51 13.32 -2.16 -21.35
N LEU A 52 12.24 -2.91 -21.56
CA LEU A 52 10.86 -2.45 -21.43
C LEU A 52 10.26 -3.02 -20.15
N LYS A 53 9.80 -2.15 -19.25
CA LYS A 53 9.19 -2.55 -17.97
C LYS A 53 7.79 -1.97 -17.79
N ALA A 54 6.82 -2.83 -17.54
CA ALA A 54 5.49 -2.45 -17.11
C ALA A 54 5.54 -1.73 -15.75
N GLN A 55 4.73 -0.69 -15.62
CA GLN A 55 4.71 0.16 -14.43
C GLN A 55 3.43 -0.09 -13.68
N ILE A 56 3.58 -0.90 -12.64
CA ILE A 56 2.59 -1.16 -11.60
C ILE A 56 3.29 -1.15 -10.24
N LEU A 57 2.57 -0.92 -9.16
CA LEU A 57 3.11 -0.92 -7.79
C LEU A 57 3.60 -2.29 -7.33
N ALA A 58 2.88 -3.33 -7.74
CA ALA A 58 3.14 -4.68 -7.28
C ALA A 58 4.48 -5.21 -7.82
N GLY A 59 5.24 -5.89 -6.96
CA GLY A 59 6.46 -6.60 -7.34
C GLY A 59 6.18 -7.85 -8.19
N GLY A 60 7.26 -8.53 -8.60
CA GLY A 60 7.16 -9.79 -9.36
C GLY A 60 6.77 -9.64 -10.83
N ARG A 61 6.87 -8.42 -11.38
CA ARG A 61 6.48 -8.05 -12.76
C ARG A 61 7.09 -9.00 -13.81
N GLY A 62 8.35 -9.39 -13.67
CA GLY A 62 9.04 -10.27 -14.63
C GLY A 62 8.37 -11.65 -14.82
N LYS A 63 7.68 -12.17 -13.79
CA LYS A 63 6.95 -13.45 -13.84
C LYS A 63 5.43 -13.28 -14.01
N GLY A 64 4.96 -12.05 -14.17
CA GLY A 64 3.53 -11.75 -14.30
C GLY A 64 2.97 -12.15 -15.67
N VAL A 65 1.65 -12.10 -15.80
CA VAL A 65 0.93 -12.41 -17.06
C VAL A 65 -0.09 -11.30 -17.33
N PHE A 66 -0.13 -10.82 -18.57
CA PHE A 66 -1.12 -9.88 -19.04
C PHE A 66 -2.38 -10.60 -19.54
N ASP A 67 -3.53 -9.96 -19.40
CA ASP A 67 -4.79 -10.37 -20.04
C ASP A 67 -4.76 -10.27 -21.59
N SER A 68 -3.78 -9.57 -22.17
CA SER A 68 -3.43 -9.66 -23.61
C SER A 68 -2.81 -11.00 -24.01
N GLY A 69 -2.45 -11.85 -23.05
CA GLY A 69 -1.72 -13.10 -23.25
C GLY A 69 -0.19 -12.96 -23.22
N LEU A 70 0.36 -11.75 -23.14
CA LEU A 70 1.80 -11.53 -22.98
C LEU A 70 2.28 -12.06 -21.61
N LYS A 71 3.37 -12.83 -21.62
CA LYS A 71 4.02 -13.31 -20.39
C LYS A 71 5.21 -12.42 -20.05
N GLY A 72 5.30 -12.05 -18.78
CA GLY A 72 6.33 -11.17 -18.23
C GLY A 72 6.03 -9.68 -18.46
N GLY A 73 6.22 -8.88 -17.42
CA GLY A 73 6.17 -7.42 -17.44
C GLY A 73 7.54 -6.75 -17.62
N VAL A 74 8.60 -7.51 -17.86
CA VAL A 74 9.96 -7.02 -18.10
C VAL A 74 10.54 -7.77 -19.28
N HIS A 75 10.91 -7.04 -20.33
CA HIS A 75 11.42 -7.61 -21.59
C HIS A 75 12.69 -6.87 -22.04
N LEU A 76 13.62 -7.62 -22.62
CA LEU A 76 14.86 -7.10 -23.21
C LEU A 76 14.80 -7.26 -24.72
N THR A 77 15.25 -6.26 -25.47
CA THR A 77 15.36 -6.32 -26.92
C THR A 77 16.47 -5.42 -27.43
N LYS A 78 17.14 -5.83 -28.51
CA LYS A 78 18.09 -4.99 -29.26
C LYS A 78 17.43 -4.30 -30.46
N ASP A 79 16.20 -4.69 -30.78
CA ASP A 79 15.43 -4.12 -31.88
C ASP A 79 14.37 -3.13 -31.35
N PRO A 80 14.51 -1.83 -31.67
CA PRO A 80 13.54 -0.80 -31.34
C PRO A 80 12.12 -1.06 -31.88
N ALA A 81 11.98 -1.77 -33.00
CA ALA A 81 10.66 -2.09 -33.57
C ALA A 81 9.84 -2.99 -32.63
N VAL A 82 10.50 -3.96 -31.98
CA VAL A 82 9.89 -4.90 -31.02
C VAL A 82 9.36 -4.17 -29.78
N VAL A 83 9.95 -3.04 -29.40
CA VAL A 83 9.51 -2.25 -28.24
C VAL A 83 8.07 -1.74 -28.44
N GLY A 84 7.74 -1.28 -29.65
CA GLY A 84 6.39 -0.84 -29.98
C GLY A 84 5.36 -1.97 -29.90
N GLU A 85 5.70 -3.15 -30.43
CA GLU A 85 4.83 -4.33 -30.39
C GLU A 85 4.56 -4.82 -28.97
N LEU A 86 5.61 -4.92 -28.14
CA LEU A 86 5.48 -5.33 -26.75
C LEU A 86 4.68 -4.29 -25.95
N ALA A 87 4.98 -3.00 -26.11
CA ALA A 87 4.24 -1.94 -25.43
C ALA A 87 2.75 -1.94 -25.82
N GLY A 88 2.42 -2.24 -27.09
CA GLY A 88 1.04 -2.40 -27.55
C GLY A 88 0.29 -3.55 -26.87
N LYS A 89 0.99 -4.57 -26.38
CA LYS A 89 0.44 -5.70 -25.61
C LYS A 89 0.47 -5.47 -24.09
N MET A 90 1.11 -4.40 -23.63
CA MET A 90 1.17 -4.02 -22.21
C MET A 90 0.20 -2.89 -21.89
N LEU A 91 0.24 -1.80 -22.66
CA LEU A 91 -0.47 -0.56 -22.35
C LEU A 91 -1.98 -0.73 -22.53
N GLY A 92 -2.73 -0.47 -21.45
CA GLY A 92 -4.18 -0.62 -21.39
C GLY A 92 -4.67 -2.01 -20.95
N PHE A 93 -3.76 -2.97 -20.83
CA PHE A 93 -4.00 -4.34 -20.38
C PHE A 93 -3.67 -4.50 -18.88
N SER A 94 -4.23 -5.50 -18.23
CA SER A 94 -4.01 -5.79 -16.80
C SER A 94 -2.90 -6.81 -16.60
N LEU A 95 -1.88 -6.45 -15.81
CA LEU A 95 -0.78 -7.33 -15.41
C LEU A 95 -1.09 -7.99 -14.07
N THR A 96 -1.17 -9.32 -14.06
CA THR A 96 -1.33 -10.13 -12.84
C THR A 96 0.02 -10.65 -12.38
N THR A 97 0.36 -10.45 -11.10
CA THR A 97 1.56 -11.01 -10.45
C THR A 97 1.17 -11.77 -9.19
N LYS A 98 2.13 -12.40 -8.50
CA LYS A 98 1.89 -13.00 -7.18
C LYS A 98 1.45 -11.98 -6.11
N GLN A 99 1.67 -10.68 -6.35
CA GLN A 99 1.46 -9.60 -5.39
C GLN A 99 0.28 -8.68 -5.78
N THR A 100 -0.40 -8.92 -6.90
CA THR A 100 -1.60 -8.18 -7.31
C THR A 100 -2.88 -8.90 -6.86
N PRO A 101 -4.05 -8.22 -6.90
CA PRO A 101 -5.34 -8.89 -6.96
C PRO A 101 -5.44 -9.88 -8.13
N LYS A 102 -6.46 -10.74 -8.11
CA LYS A 102 -6.64 -11.80 -9.12
C LYS A 102 -6.92 -11.24 -10.51
N GLU A 103 -7.58 -10.09 -10.55
CA GLU A 103 -7.91 -9.30 -11.74
C GLU A 103 -6.70 -8.54 -12.32
N GLY A 104 -5.57 -8.54 -11.61
CA GLY A 104 -4.36 -7.83 -12.00
C GLY A 104 -4.49 -6.31 -11.89
N VAL A 105 -3.47 -5.60 -12.36
CA VAL A 105 -3.41 -4.14 -12.33
C VAL A 105 -3.26 -3.59 -13.74
N LYS A 106 -4.11 -2.63 -14.12
CA LYS A 106 -4.09 -2.01 -15.44
C LYS A 106 -2.82 -1.19 -15.66
N VAL A 107 -2.03 -1.58 -16.64
CA VAL A 107 -0.77 -0.90 -16.99
C VAL A 107 -1.07 0.33 -17.85
N LYS A 108 -0.88 1.52 -17.27
CA LYS A 108 -1.11 2.81 -17.97
C LYS A 108 0.15 3.34 -18.66
N THR A 109 1.31 2.97 -18.14
CA THR A 109 2.61 3.44 -18.59
C THR A 109 3.62 2.30 -18.63
N VAL A 110 4.60 2.44 -19.52
CA VAL A 110 5.76 1.57 -19.60
C VAL A 110 7.02 2.41 -19.52
N MET A 111 8.05 1.87 -18.88
CA MET A 111 9.39 2.45 -18.86
C MET A 111 10.22 1.79 -19.95
N VAL A 112 10.87 2.62 -20.76
CA VAL A 112 11.85 2.20 -21.77
C VAL A 112 13.20 2.72 -21.31
N ALA A 113 14.16 1.84 -21.05
CA ALA A 113 15.48 2.22 -20.56
C ALA A 113 16.58 1.48 -21.33
N GLU A 114 17.79 2.02 -21.27
CA GLU A 114 18.98 1.25 -21.64
C GLU A 114 19.10 0.02 -20.74
N ALA A 115 19.31 -1.15 -21.33
CA ALA A 115 19.68 -2.34 -20.59
C ALA A 115 21.20 -2.31 -20.37
N LEU A 116 21.59 -2.19 -19.11
CA LEU A 116 22.98 -2.30 -18.71
C LEU A 116 23.27 -3.73 -18.28
N ASP A 117 24.40 -4.26 -18.73
CA ASP A 117 24.92 -5.53 -18.25
C ASP A 117 25.23 -5.42 -16.77
N ILE A 118 24.91 -6.49 -16.02
CA ILE A 118 25.16 -6.56 -14.59
C ILE A 118 26.19 -7.65 -14.33
N SER A 119 27.39 -7.23 -13.92
CA SER A 119 28.47 -8.13 -13.53
C SER A 119 28.24 -8.72 -12.13
N ARG A 120 27.59 -7.95 -11.25
CA ARG A 120 27.31 -8.35 -9.87
C ARG A 120 26.06 -7.67 -9.34
N GLU A 121 25.17 -8.44 -8.72
CA GLU A 121 23.96 -7.95 -8.06
C GLU A 121 24.08 -8.09 -6.54
N THR A 122 23.74 -7.02 -5.82
CA THR A 122 23.62 -7.00 -4.36
C THR A 122 22.29 -6.39 -3.96
N TYR A 123 21.90 -6.61 -2.71
CA TYR A 123 20.78 -5.96 -2.07
C TYR A 123 21.30 -4.86 -1.14
N PHE A 124 20.65 -3.70 -1.15
CA PHE A 124 20.92 -2.64 -0.19
C PHE A 124 19.63 -1.94 0.24
N ALA A 125 19.47 -1.67 1.53
CA ALA A 125 18.37 -0.86 2.05
C ALA A 125 18.80 0.01 3.23
N ILE A 126 18.07 1.09 3.42
CA ILE A 126 18.12 1.99 4.58
C ILE A 126 16.71 2.03 5.16
N LEU A 127 16.53 1.78 6.44
CA LEU A 127 15.23 1.90 7.10
C LEU A 127 15.35 2.45 8.52
N MET A 128 14.25 3.00 9.04
CA MET A 128 14.15 3.33 10.46
C MET A 128 13.94 2.04 11.28
N ASP A 129 14.98 1.58 11.96
CA ASP A 129 14.92 0.40 12.83
C ASP A 129 14.48 0.81 14.25
N ARG A 130 13.37 0.25 14.71
CA ARG A 130 12.78 0.55 16.01
C ARG A 130 13.58 -0.01 17.18
N SER A 131 14.33 -1.10 16.98
CA SER A 131 15.16 -1.69 18.01
C SER A 131 16.47 -0.91 18.19
N CYS A 132 16.96 -0.31 17.11
CA CYS A 132 18.14 0.56 17.14
C CYS A 132 17.81 2.04 17.40
N ASN A 133 16.53 2.43 17.45
CA ASN A 133 16.07 3.81 17.60
C ASN A 133 16.65 4.78 16.56
N GLY A 134 16.82 4.33 15.32
CA GLY A 134 17.41 5.16 14.28
C GLY A 134 17.56 4.47 12.93
N PRO A 135 18.12 5.19 11.94
CA PRO A 135 18.41 4.63 10.63
C PRO A 135 19.40 3.46 10.72
N VAL A 136 19.11 2.36 10.02
CA VAL A 136 20.01 1.21 9.87
C VAL A 136 20.16 0.90 8.38
N MET A 137 21.39 0.60 7.98
CA MET A 137 21.69 0.07 6.65
C MET A 137 21.70 -1.45 6.70
N VAL A 138 21.02 -2.07 5.75
CA VAL A 138 20.93 -3.51 5.57
C VAL A 138 21.45 -3.85 4.19
N GLY A 139 22.42 -4.75 4.09
CA GLY A 139 22.99 -5.18 2.82
C GLY A 139 23.09 -6.69 2.73
N SER A 140 23.03 -7.22 1.51
CA SER A 140 23.33 -8.63 1.22
C SER A 140 24.06 -8.77 -0.11
N PRO A 141 25.06 -9.65 -0.23
CA PRO A 141 25.68 -9.97 -1.52
C PRO A 141 24.73 -10.74 -2.45
N GLN A 142 23.57 -11.20 -1.96
CA GLN A 142 22.56 -11.89 -2.75
C GLN A 142 21.48 -10.89 -3.20
N GLY A 143 21.77 -10.14 -4.26
CA GLY A 143 20.81 -9.24 -4.91
C GLY A 143 19.85 -9.94 -5.87
N GLY A 144 18.85 -9.21 -6.37
CA GLY A 144 17.91 -9.70 -7.39
C GLY A 144 16.84 -10.66 -6.88
N VAL A 145 16.83 -10.95 -5.58
CA VAL A 145 15.87 -11.84 -4.90
C VAL A 145 15.15 -11.14 -3.75
N ASP A 146 14.11 -11.77 -3.21
CA ASP A 146 13.36 -11.24 -2.07
C ASP A 146 14.20 -11.30 -0.79
N ILE A 147 14.32 -10.19 -0.05
CA ILE A 147 15.23 -10.14 1.10
C ILE A 147 14.73 -11.01 2.26
N GLU A 148 13.42 -11.18 2.37
CA GLU A 148 12.76 -12.07 3.33
C GLU A 148 13.12 -13.54 3.07
N GLU A 149 13.32 -13.93 1.81
CA GLU A 149 13.77 -15.28 1.44
C GLU A 149 15.22 -15.51 1.88
N VAL A 150 16.10 -14.53 1.65
CA VAL A 150 17.50 -14.57 2.14
C VAL A 150 17.53 -14.63 3.66
N ALA A 151 16.70 -13.86 4.35
CA ALA A 151 16.62 -13.86 5.81
C ALA A 151 16.17 -15.21 6.38
N ALA A 152 15.29 -15.93 5.67
CA ALA A 152 14.79 -17.23 6.08
C ALA A 152 15.75 -18.39 5.77
N THR A 153 16.50 -18.30 4.66
CA THR A 153 17.30 -19.42 4.14
C THR A 153 18.79 -19.29 4.42
N THR A 154 19.34 -18.08 4.35
CA THR A 154 20.77 -17.77 4.51
C THR A 154 20.96 -16.46 5.29
N PRO A 155 20.51 -16.40 6.56
CA PRO A 155 20.53 -15.16 7.37
C PRO A 155 21.93 -14.58 7.58
N GLU A 156 22.97 -15.39 7.51
CA GLU A 156 24.37 -14.99 7.61
C GLU A 156 24.84 -14.09 6.44
N LEU A 157 24.09 -14.08 5.33
CA LEU A 157 24.32 -13.19 4.20
C LEU A 157 23.65 -11.82 4.37
N ILE A 158 23.01 -11.55 5.52
CA ILE A 158 22.44 -10.24 5.83
C ILE A 158 23.35 -9.50 6.80
N PHE A 159 23.87 -8.38 6.33
CA PHE A 159 24.74 -7.51 7.09
C PHE A 159 23.97 -6.27 7.51
N LYS A 160 23.94 -5.98 8.81
CA LYS A 160 23.38 -4.74 9.37
C LYS A 160 24.49 -3.88 9.91
N VAL A 161 24.60 -2.65 9.46
CA VAL A 161 25.62 -1.71 9.92
C VAL A 161 25.00 -0.36 10.26
N SER A 162 25.42 0.19 11.40
CA SER A 162 25.11 1.57 11.81
C SER A 162 26.13 2.58 11.28
N GLN A 163 27.32 2.13 10.85
CA GLN A 163 28.39 2.96 10.27
C GLN A 163 29.14 2.20 9.16
N LEU A 164 29.63 2.94 8.15
CA LEU A 164 30.14 2.42 6.87
C LEU A 164 31.63 2.07 6.88
N TYR A 165 31.96 0.86 6.39
CA TYR A 165 33.27 0.52 5.82
C TYR A 165 33.03 -0.22 4.49
N LEU A 166 33.13 0.49 3.36
CA LEU A 166 32.88 -0.08 2.02
C LEU A 166 33.88 0.47 0.98
N ILE A 167 34.02 -0.24 -0.14
CA ILE A 167 34.82 0.16 -1.31
C ILE A 167 34.35 1.54 -1.80
N GLU A 168 35.29 2.45 -2.08
CA GLU A 168 35.06 3.90 -2.23
C GLU A 168 33.88 4.29 -3.12
N LYS A 169 33.71 3.63 -4.29
CA LYS A 169 32.60 3.93 -5.23
C LYS A 169 31.23 3.53 -4.69
N ALA A 170 31.12 2.37 -4.03
CA ALA A 170 29.87 1.93 -3.40
C ALA A 170 29.55 2.79 -2.17
N ALA A 171 30.58 3.21 -1.42
CA ALA A 171 30.43 4.09 -0.28
C ALA A 171 29.85 5.47 -0.67
N ASP A 172 30.26 6.04 -1.81
CA ASP A 172 29.69 7.30 -2.31
C ASP A 172 28.20 7.17 -2.66
N GLN A 173 27.81 6.11 -3.39
CA GLN A 173 26.39 5.86 -3.69
C GLN A 173 25.56 5.65 -2.43
N ILE A 174 26.08 4.92 -1.45
CA ILE A 174 25.37 4.68 -0.20
C ILE A 174 25.21 5.95 0.63
N LYS A 175 26.22 6.84 0.68
CA LYS A 175 26.08 8.15 1.33
C LYS A 175 24.97 8.98 0.68
N ARG A 176 24.90 9.00 -0.65
CA ARG A 176 23.84 9.72 -1.39
C ARG A 176 22.45 9.13 -1.14
N LEU A 177 22.34 7.80 -1.05
CA LEU A 177 21.09 7.13 -0.69
C LEU A 177 20.67 7.46 0.75
N TYR A 178 21.63 7.59 1.66
CA TYR A 178 21.36 8.01 3.05
C TYR A 178 20.91 9.46 3.12
N ASP A 179 21.56 10.37 2.40
CA ASP A 179 21.15 11.76 2.29
C ASP A 179 19.77 11.89 1.66
N LEU A 180 19.48 11.10 0.62
CA LEU A 180 18.15 10.98 0.02
C LEU A 180 17.13 10.55 1.06
N PHE A 181 17.39 9.44 1.77
CA PHE A 181 16.52 8.87 2.79
C PHE A 181 16.11 9.93 3.83
N LEU A 182 17.07 10.71 4.34
CA LEU A 182 16.79 11.79 5.29
C LEU A 182 16.04 12.95 4.64
N LYS A 183 16.44 13.37 3.44
CA LYS A 183 15.94 14.59 2.80
C LYS A 183 14.48 14.49 2.38
N VAL A 184 14.01 13.30 2.04
CA VAL A 184 12.64 13.07 1.57
C VAL A 184 11.73 12.50 2.65
N ASP A 185 12.20 12.43 3.90
CA ASP A 185 11.48 11.80 5.02
C ASP A 185 11.06 10.37 4.69
N ALA A 186 11.99 9.58 4.17
CA ALA A 186 11.74 8.17 3.89
C ALA A 186 11.71 7.36 5.19
N THR A 187 10.80 6.38 5.27
CA THR A 187 10.82 5.32 6.28
C THR A 187 11.68 4.14 5.83
N GLN A 188 11.82 3.96 4.52
CA GLN A 188 12.67 2.96 3.89
C GLN A 188 13.11 3.41 2.49
N VAL A 189 14.38 3.20 2.14
CA VAL A 189 14.90 3.22 0.78
C VAL A 189 15.50 1.84 0.52
N GLU A 190 14.97 1.11 -0.45
CA GLU A 190 15.44 -0.22 -0.85
C GLU A 190 15.93 -0.14 -2.30
N VAL A 191 17.12 -0.67 -2.56
CA VAL A 191 17.74 -0.78 -3.89
C VAL A 191 18.03 -2.26 -4.15
N ASN A 192 17.31 -2.83 -5.12
CA ASN A 192 17.38 -4.25 -5.41
C ASN A 192 17.15 -4.54 -6.92
N PRO A 193 18.21 -4.70 -7.73
CA PRO A 193 19.60 -4.79 -7.31
C PRO A 193 20.32 -3.43 -7.24
N LEU A 194 21.19 -3.28 -6.24
CA LEU A 194 22.35 -2.39 -6.30
C LEU A 194 23.49 -3.22 -6.89
N GLY A 195 24.07 -2.82 -8.01
CA GLY A 195 25.04 -3.69 -8.68
C GLY A 195 26.13 -2.96 -9.43
N GLU A 196 26.96 -3.75 -10.10
CA GLU A 196 28.11 -3.28 -10.88
C GLU A 196 27.98 -3.65 -12.35
N THR A 197 28.32 -2.72 -13.24
CA THR A 197 28.42 -2.99 -14.68
C THR A 197 29.81 -3.54 -15.05
N PRO A 198 30.00 -4.16 -16.23
CA PRO A 198 31.31 -4.58 -16.72
C PRO A 198 32.36 -3.46 -16.78
N GLU A 199 31.92 -2.20 -16.94
CA GLU A 199 32.74 -1.00 -16.96
C GLU A 199 33.16 -0.52 -15.54
N GLY A 200 32.77 -1.26 -14.48
CA GLY A 200 33.10 -0.95 -13.10
C GLY A 200 32.34 0.26 -12.54
N GLN A 201 31.14 0.50 -13.05
CA GLN A 201 30.20 1.49 -12.50
C GLN A 201 29.28 0.82 -11.48
N VAL A 202 29.04 1.50 -10.34
CA VAL A 202 28.03 1.08 -9.36
C VAL A 202 26.71 1.76 -9.73
N VAL A 203 25.63 1.00 -9.88
CA VAL A 203 24.34 1.50 -10.38
C VAL A 203 23.19 1.00 -9.51
N CYS A 204 22.23 1.88 -9.21
CA CYS A 204 20.94 1.51 -8.63
C CYS A 204 19.99 1.10 -9.77
N PHE A 205 19.87 -0.21 -10.05
CA PHE A 205 19.09 -0.71 -11.19
C PHE A 205 17.57 -0.69 -10.95
N ASP A 206 17.17 -0.90 -9.70
CA ASP A 206 15.80 -0.76 -9.24
C ASP A 206 15.81 -0.24 -7.81
N ALA A 207 14.79 0.55 -7.47
CA ALA A 207 14.65 1.09 -6.14
C ALA A 207 13.19 1.30 -5.77
N LYS A 208 12.90 1.13 -4.48
CA LYS A 208 11.61 1.32 -3.84
C LYS A 208 11.79 2.20 -2.62
N ILE A 209 10.96 3.23 -2.48
CA ILE A 209 11.03 4.15 -1.34
C ILE A 209 9.66 4.20 -0.66
N ASN A 210 9.66 4.03 0.66
CA ASN A 210 8.52 4.25 1.53
C ASN A 210 8.73 5.57 2.26
N PHE A 211 7.67 6.36 2.40
CA PHE A 211 7.71 7.71 2.98
C PHE A 211 6.97 7.73 4.31
N ASP A 212 7.29 8.72 5.15
CA ASP A 212 6.54 9.00 6.38
C ASP A 212 5.33 9.89 6.06
N ASP A 213 4.11 9.35 6.19
CA ASP A 213 2.86 10.11 6.01
C ASP A 213 2.79 11.32 6.94
N ASN A 214 3.42 11.26 8.13
CA ASN A 214 3.44 12.40 9.04
C ASN A 214 4.28 13.57 8.52
N ALA A 215 5.13 13.35 7.51
CA ALA A 215 5.96 14.39 6.88
C ALA A 215 5.28 15.06 5.68
N GLU A 216 4.05 14.67 5.31
CA GLU A 216 3.33 15.20 4.14
C GLU A 216 3.25 16.74 4.13
N PHE A 217 3.09 17.35 5.31
CA PHE A 217 3.02 18.80 5.46
C PHE A 217 4.27 19.53 4.93
N ARG A 218 5.45 18.88 4.96
CA ARG A 218 6.73 19.43 4.49
C ARG A 218 7.24 18.78 3.21
N GLN A 219 6.66 17.65 2.78
CA GLN A 219 7.04 16.90 1.57
C GLN A 219 6.01 17.03 0.45
N LYS A 220 5.36 18.19 0.29
CA LYS A 220 4.27 18.39 -0.69
C LYS A 220 4.62 18.00 -2.12
N ALA A 221 5.86 18.22 -2.55
CA ALA A 221 6.31 17.81 -3.89
C ALA A 221 6.39 16.29 -4.07
N VAL A 222 6.68 15.54 -2.99
CA VAL A 222 6.70 14.07 -3.01
C VAL A 222 5.28 13.53 -3.06
N PHE A 223 4.41 14.00 -2.17
CA PHE A 223 3.02 13.53 -2.09
C PHE A 223 2.15 13.99 -3.25
N ALA A 224 2.48 15.10 -3.93
CA ALA A 224 1.86 15.45 -5.21
C ALA A 224 2.17 14.44 -6.34
N MET A 225 3.20 13.62 -6.16
CA MET A 225 3.49 12.48 -7.03
C MET A 225 2.84 11.19 -6.53
N ASP A 226 1.83 11.23 -5.67
CA ASP A 226 1.04 10.04 -5.35
C ASP A 226 0.16 9.63 -6.54
N ASP A 227 -0.08 8.34 -6.73
CA ASP A 227 -1.05 7.83 -7.70
C ASP A 227 -1.93 6.78 -7.03
N THR A 228 -3.15 7.19 -6.71
CA THR A 228 -4.15 6.37 -6.05
C THR A 228 -4.92 5.47 -7.02
N ALA A 229 -4.55 5.43 -8.31
CA ALA A 229 -5.24 4.62 -9.29
C ALA A 229 -5.17 3.10 -9.03
N GLU A 230 -4.17 2.65 -8.27
CA GLU A 230 -4.01 1.25 -7.85
C GLU A 230 -4.46 1.02 -6.40
N SER A 231 -4.83 2.09 -5.68
CA SER A 231 -5.40 2.00 -4.34
C SER A 231 -6.83 1.47 -4.42
N ASP A 232 -7.28 0.83 -3.34
CA ASP A 232 -8.68 0.45 -3.22
C ASP A 232 -9.55 1.73 -3.29
N PRO A 233 -10.60 1.78 -4.14
CA PRO A 233 -11.50 2.92 -4.22
C PRO A 233 -12.13 3.31 -2.87
N LEU A 234 -12.42 2.31 -2.01
CA LEU A 234 -12.95 2.54 -0.67
C LEU A 234 -11.91 3.15 0.26
N GLU A 235 -10.64 2.75 0.17
CA GLU A 235 -9.53 3.38 0.91
C GLU A 235 -9.36 4.85 0.49
N THR A 236 -9.41 5.11 -0.82
CA THR A 236 -9.28 6.46 -1.38
C THR A 236 -10.46 7.36 -0.97
N GLU A 237 -11.68 6.81 -0.96
CA GLU A 237 -12.87 7.55 -0.50
C GLU A 237 -12.83 7.80 1.01
N ALA A 238 -12.38 6.82 1.81
CA ALA A 238 -12.23 6.95 3.25
C ALA A 238 -11.25 8.07 3.64
N ALA A 239 -10.11 8.16 2.94
CA ALA A 239 -9.09 9.17 3.20
C ALA A 239 -9.64 10.62 3.09
N LYS A 240 -10.65 10.87 2.24
CA LYS A 240 -11.30 12.21 2.11
C LYS A 240 -12.03 12.66 3.37
N TYR A 241 -12.32 11.74 4.28
CA TYR A 241 -13.04 11.98 5.54
C TYR A 241 -12.15 11.76 6.77
N ASP A 242 -10.82 11.72 6.58
CA ASP A 242 -9.83 11.39 7.61
C ASP A 242 -10.09 10.01 8.26
N LEU A 243 -10.62 9.06 7.47
CA LEU A 243 -10.88 7.69 7.91
C LEU A 243 -9.77 6.75 7.43
N LYS A 244 -9.28 5.90 8.34
CA LYS A 244 -8.28 4.86 7.99
C LYS A 244 -9.01 3.55 7.71
N TYR A 245 -9.34 3.32 6.45
CA TYR A 245 -9.97 2.09 5.97
C TYR A 245 -8.90 1.14 5.41
N ILE A 246 -9.06 -0.16 5.62
CA ILE A 246 -8.31 -1.21 4.93
C ILE A 246 -9.29 -2.35 4.62
N GLY A 247 -9.40 -2.75 3.35
CA GLY A 247 -10.24 -3.87 2.93
C GLY A 247 -9.69 -5.24 3.36
N LEU A 248 -10.56 -6.12 3.84
CA LEU A 248 -10.24 -7.51 4.19
C LEU A 248 -11.17 -8.49 3.44
N ASP A 249 -10.84 -9.78 3.53
CA ASP A 249 -11.60 -10.86 2.87
C ASP A 249 -12.58 -11.50 3.87
N GLY A 250 -13.62 -10.73 4.21
CA GLY A 250 -14.66 -11.13 5.15
C GLY A 250 -16.00 -10.47 4.85
N ASN A 251 -16.98 -10.72 5.71
CA ASN A 251 -18.37 -10.31 5.54
C ASN A 251 -18.95 -9.55 6.75
N ILE A 252 -18.22 -9.46 7.87
CA ILE A 252 -18.63 -8.66 9.03
C ILE A 252 -17.83 -7.37 9.00
N ALA A 253 -18.46 -6.29 8.55
CA ALA A 253 -17.82 -4.99 8.59
C ALA A 253 -17.71 -4.48 10.02
N CYS A 254 -16.67 -3.72 10.31
CA CYS A 254 -16.55 -3.06 11.60
C CYS A 254 -15.99 -1.65 11.47
N PHE A 255 -16.39 -0.77 12.38
CA PHE A 255 -15.73 0.51 12.53
C PHE A 255 -15.66 0.94 14.00
N VAL A 256 -14.55 1.58 14.32
CA VAL A 256 -14.10 1.76 15.70
C VAL A 256 -13.37 3.10 15.84
N ASN A 257 -13.31 3.64 17.06
CA ASN A 257 -12.53 4.84 17.35
C ASN A 257 -11.20 4.49 18.05
N GLY A 258 -10.13 4.39 17.27
CA GLY A 258 -8.77 4.08 17.71
C GLY A 258 -8.23 2.81 17.06
N ALA A 259 -7.08 2.94 16.38
CA ALA A 259 -6.45 1.84 15.65
C ALA A 259 -6.23 0.56 16.45
N GLY A 260 -5.81 0.66 17.72
CA GLY A 260 -5.63 -0.51 18.59
C GLY A 260 -6.93 -1.28 18.84
N LEU A 261 -8.01 -0.55 19.11
CA LEU A 261 -9.33 -1.15 19.33
C LEU A 261 -9.93 -1.67 18.03
N ALA A 262 -9.65 -1.02 16.89
CA ALA A 262 -10.06 -1.50 15.57
C ALA A 262 -9.42 -2.85 15.23
N MET A 263 -8.11 -3.02 15.49
CA MET A 263 -7.43 -4.31 15.34
C MET A 263 -8.02 -5.37 16.27
N ALA A 264 -8.17 -5.05 17.57
CA ALA A 264 -8.75 -5.98 18.54
C ALA A 264 -10.21 -6.38 18.20
N THR A 265 -10.96 -5.48 17.56
CA THR A 265 -12.33 -5.75 17.09
C THR A 265 -12.32 -6.70 15.88
N CYS A 266 -11.37 -6.55 14.96
CA CYS A 266 -11.17 -7.52 13.87
C CYS A 266 -10.80 -8.89 14.43
N ASP A 267 -9.84 -8.93 15.37
CA ASP A 267 -9.34 -10.17 15.96
C ASP A 267 -10.43 -10.90 16.74
N ILE A 268 -11.24 -10.20 17.54
CA ILE A 268 -12.29 -10.86 18.33
C ILE A 268 -13.46 -11.35 17.45
N ILE A 269 -13.74 -10.71 16.32
CA ILE A 269 -14.68 -11.25 15.31
C ILE A 269 -14.15 -12.60 14.79
N ASP A 270 -12.86 -12.65 14.43
CA ASP A 270 -12.20 -13.87 13.94
C ASP A 270 -12.16 -14.98 15.01
N LEU A 271 -11.85 -14.63 16.27
CA LEU A 271 -11.85 -15.56 17.41
C LEU A 271 -13.22 -16.22 17.64
N HIS A 272 -14.32 -15.54 17.32
CA HIS A 272 -15.67 -16.09 17.40
C HIS A 272 -16.14 -16.77 16.10
N GLY A 273 -15.24 -16.99 15.14
CA GLY A 273 -15.52 -17.68 13.88
C GLY A 273 -16.14 -16.81 12.79
N GLY A 274 -16.20 -15.49 13.00
CA GLY A 274 -16.56 -14.53 11.97
C GLY A 274 -15.40 -14.22 11.04
N LYS A 275 -15.66 -13.46 9.97
CA LYS A 275 -14.61 -12.92 9.11
C LYS A 275 -14.73 -11.41 9.03
N PRO A 276 -13.80 -10.62 9.59
CA PRO A 276 -13.85 -9.17 9.47
C PRO A 276 -13.71 -8.76 8.00
N ALA A 277 -14.64 -7.96 7.50
CA ALA A 277 -14.66 -7.49 6.12
C ALA A 277 -13.70 -6.33 5.88
N ASN A 278 -13.36 -5.60 6.94
CA ASN A 278 -12.49 -4.44 6.88
C ASN A 278 -11.88 -4.12 8.24
N PHE A 279 -10.83 -3.32 8.22
CA PHE A 279 -10.40 -2.48 9.33
C PHE A 279 -10.86 -1.04 9.04
N LEU A 280 -11.45 -0.34 10.02
CA LEU A 280 -11.84 1.06 9.88
C LEU A 280 -11.70 1.81 11.21
N ASP A 281 -10.72 2.73 11.26
CA ASP A 281 -10.47 3.61 12.40
C ASP A 281 -10.96 5.04 12.09
N LEU A 282 -11.83 5.55 12.97
CA LEU A 282 -12.41 6.91 12.91
C LEU A 282 -11.52 7.95 13.62
N GLY A 283 -10.50 7.51 14.35
CA GLY A 283 -9.69 8.34 15.26
C GLY A 283 -10.37 8.60 16.61
N GLY A 284 -9.62 9.17 17.56
CA GLY A 284 -10.10 9.36 18.94
C GLY A 284 -11.17 10.45 19.11
N GLY A 285 -11.23 11.41 18.19
CA GLY A 285 -12.18 12.54 18.22
C GLY A 285 -13.35 12.35 17.28
N VAL A 286 -14.12 11.28 17.46
CA VAL A 286 -15.22 10.88 16.56
C VAL A 286 -16.24 11.99 16.37
N LYS A 287 -16.56 12.31 15.11
CA LYS A 287 -17.61 13.25 14.72
C LYS A 287 -18.78 12.54 14.04
N GLU A 288 -19.97 13.15 14.09
CA GLU A 288 -21.19 12.61 13.45
C GLU A 288 -21.02 12.38 11.94
N ASN A 289 -20.34 13.30 11.25
CA ASN A 289 -20.08 13.19 9.81
C ASN A 289 -19.16 12.01 9.46
N GLN A 290 -18.20 11.68 10.32
CA GLN A 290 -17.33 10.51 10.15
C GLN A 290 -18.11 9.20 10.33
N VAL A 291 -19.03 9.14 11.29
CA VAL A 291 -19.93 7.98 11.46
C VAL A 291 -20.79 7.78 10.21
N TYR A 292 -21.36 8.86 9.68
CA TYR A 292 -22.14 8.79 8.44
C TYR A 292 -21.31 8.32 7.24
N ALA A 293 -20.12 8.90 7.05
CA ALA A 293 -19.20 8.51 5.99
C ALA A 293 -18.77 7.04 6.11
N ALA A 294 -18.52 6.56 7.34
CA ALA A 294 -18.22 5.16 7.61
C ALA A 294 -19.37 4.24 7.16
N PHE A 295 -20.62 4.53 7.53
CA PHE A 295 -21.75 3.74 7.05
C PHE A 295 -21.86 3.75 5.52
N LYS A 296 -21.72 4.93 4.89
CA LYS A 296 -21.77 5.06 3.42
C LYS A 296 -20.70 4.22 2.72
N LEU A 297 -19.49 4.14 3.29
CA LEU A 297 -18.41 3.30 2.79
C LEU A 297 -18.75 1.81 2.92
N LEU A 298 -19.21 1.39 4.10
CA LEU A 298 -19.49 -0.01 4.39
C LEU A 298 -20.69 -0.56 3.62
N THR A 299 -21.71 0.27 3.37
CA THR A 299 -22.88 -0.14 2.56
C THR A 299 -22.57 -0.23 1.07
N ALA A 300 -21.45 0.33 0.60
CA ALA A 300 -20.99 0.21 -0.77
C ALA A 300 -20.29 -1.13 -1.05
N ASP A 301 -19.79 -1.83 -0.02
CA ASP A 301 -19.14 -3.13 -0.17
C ASP A 301 -20.19 -4.27 -0.18
N PRO A 302 -20.40 -4.95 -1.32
CA PRO A 302 -21.41 -6.01 -1.43
C PRO A 302 -21.08 -7.27 -0.62
N LYS A 303 -19.86 -7.41 -0.09
CA LYS A 303 -19.48 -8.54 0.77
C LYS A 303 -20.05 -8.40 2.19
N VAL A 304 -20.46 -7.19 2.59
CA VAL A 304 -20.90 -6.90 3.96
C VAL A 304 -22.28 -7.50 4.21
N GLU A 305 -22.34 -8.43 5.16
CA GLU A 305 -23.56 -9.12 5.59
C GLU A 305 -24.00 -8.70 7.00
N ALA A 306 -23.11 -8.10 7.81
CA ALA A 306 -23.42 -7.50 9.11
C ALA A 306 -22.41 -6.38 9.44
N ILE A 307 -22.80 -5.43 10.30
CA ILE A 307 -21.92 -4.35 10.77
C ILE A 307 -21.79 -4.39 12.30
N LEU A 308 -20.56 -4.36 12.80
CA LEU A 308 -20.23 -4.17 14.21
C LEU A 308 -19.66 -2.77 14.44
N VAL A 309 -20.38 -1.96 15.22
CA VAL A 309 -19.92 -0.64 15.67
C VAL A 309 -19.43 -0.76 17.11
N ASN A 310 -18.17 -0.45 17.35
CA ASN A 310 -17.60 -0.45 18.69
C ASN A 310 -16.96 0.90 18.98
N ILE A 311 -17.66 1.74 19.76
CA ILE A 311 -17.18 3.06 20.11
C ILE A 311 -16.96 3.15 21.62
N PHE A 312 -15.72 3.42 22.00
CA PHE A 312 -15.36 3.80 23.36
C PHE A 312 -15.29 5.32 23.42
N GLY A 313 -16.40 5.96 23.81
CA GLY A 313 -16.66 7.39 23.66
C GLY A 313 -15.57 8.29 24.24
N GLY A 314 -14.88 7.89 25.31
CA GLY A 314 -13.84 8.71 25.92
C GLY A 314 -14.40 10.10 26.28
N ILE A 315 -13.97 11.13 25.54
CA ILE A 315 -14.46 12.52 25.66
C ILE A 315 -15.79 12.80 24.93
N VAL A 316 -16.20 11.93 24.00
CA VAL A 316 -17.39 12.09 23.16
C VAL A 316 -18.61 11.47 23.85
N ASN A 317 -19.72 12.21 23.83
CA ASN A 317 -20.99 11.78 24.41
C ASN A 317 -21.65 10.68 23.57
N CYS A 318 -21.94 9.52 24.17
CA CYS A 318 -22.51 8.37 23.47
C CYS A 318 -23.89 8.67 22.86
N ALA A 319 -24.67 9.58 23.45
CA ALA A 319 -25.98 9.96 22.91
C ALA A 319 -25.86 10.67 21.56
N ILE A 320 -24.80 11.49 21.36
CA ILE A 320 -24.52 12.13 20.06
C ILE A 320 -24.20 11.05 19.01
N ILE A 321 -23.37 10.07 19.38
CA ILE A 321 -23.02 8.95 18.50
C ILE A 321 -24.25 8.11 18.16
N ALA A 322 -25.09 7.77 19.13
CA ALA A 322 -26.32 7.02 18.90
C ALA A 322 -27.30 7.75 17.96
N ASN A 323 -27.45 9.07 18.10
CA ASN A 323 -28.23 9.87 17.16
C ASN A 323 -27.63 9.84 15.75
N GLY A 324 -26.30 9.96 15.63
CA GLY A 324 -25.60 9.82 14.35
C GLY A 324 -25.81 8.45 13.69
N ILE A 325 -25.74 7.37 14.47
CA ILE A 325 -26.00 6.00 14.00
C ILE A 325 -27.43 5.87 13.48
N THR A 326 -28.43 6.26 14.27
CA THR A 326 -29.85 6.11 13.88
C THR A 326 -30.19 6.95 12.66
N LYS A 327 -29.64 8.17 12.55
CA LYS A 327 -29.77 9.03 11.37
C LYS A 327 -29.14 8.39 10.13
N ALA A 328 -27.90 7.93 10.22
CA ALA A 328 -27.21 7.27 9.11
C ALA A 328 -27.97 6.01 8.64
N CYS A 329 -28.48 5.19 9.57
CA CYS A 329 -29.26 4.01 9.23
C CYS A 329 -30.55 4.32 8.48
N ARG A 330 -31.24 5.42 8.82
CA ARG A 330 -32.47 5.86 8.14
C ARG A 330 -32.17 6.44 6.76
N GLU A 331 -31.20 7.34 6.67
CA GLU A 331 -30.87 8.03 5.41
C GLU A 331 -30.25 7.09 4.36
N LEU A 332 -29.48 6.09 4.80
CA LEU A 332 -28.83 5.12 3.93
C LEU A 332 -29.64 3.82 3.73
N GLU A 333 -30.83 3.74 4.34
CA GLU A 333 -31.71 2.56 4.32
C GLU A 333 -30.94 1.25 4.60
N LEU A 334 -30.28 1.19 5.75
CA LEU A 334 -29.40 0.06 6.09
C LEU A 334 -30.17 -1.27 6.09
N LYS A 335 -29.73 -2.21 5.24
CA LYS A 335 -30.38 -3.53 5.05
C LYS A 335 -29.74 -4.66 5.84
N VAL A 336 -28.50 -4.47 6.30
CA VAL A 336 -27.74 -5.47 7.04
C VAL A 336 -27.93 -5.29 8.55
N PRO A 337 -27.88 -6.37 9.34
CA PRO A 337 -27.95 -6.28 10.79
C PRO A 337 -26.85 -5.40 11.37
N LEU A 338 -27.21 -4.57 12.35
CA LEU A 338 -26.29 -3.68 13.04
C LEU A 338 -26.15 -4.09 14.50
N VAL A 339 -24.92 -4.39 14.92
CA VAL A 339 -24.57 -4.60 16.32
C VAL A 339 -23.79 -3.39 16.82
N VAL A 340 -24.22 -2.79 17.92
CA VAL A 340 -23.61 -1.58 18.47
C VAL A 340 -23.18 -1.80 19.91
N ARG A 341 -21.91 -1.54 20.17
CA ARG A 341 -21.32 -1.46 21.49
C ARG A 341 -20.84 -0.02 21.71
N LEU A 342 -21.47 0.67 22.67
CA LEU A 342 -21.06 1.99 23.13
C LEU A 342 -20.60 1.92 24.58
N GLU A 343 -19.49 2.59 24.90
CA GLU A 343 -19.07 2.85 26.28
C GLU A 343 -18.73 4.32 26.49
N GLY A 344 -18.96 4.82 27.69
CA GLY A 344 -18.57 6.18 28.08
C GLY A 344 -19.73 7.02 28.58
N THR A 345 -19.58 8.34 28.47
CA THR A 345 -20.54 9.32 28.98
C THR A 345 -21.90 9.16 28.30
N ASN A 346 -22.99 9.16 29.10
CA ASN A 346 -24.38 8.99 28.66
C ASN A 346 -24.68 7.69 27.89
N VAL A 347 -23.96 6.59 28.18
CA VAL A 347 -24.22 5.29 27.54
C VAL A 347 -25.65 4.78 27.74
N GLN A 348 -26.28 5.06 28.88
CA GLN A 348 -27.66 4.62 29.15
C GLN A 348 -28.66 5.32 28.23
N GLU A 349 -28.50 6.63 28.05
CA GLU A 349 -29.33 7.40 27.12
C GLU A 349 -29.07 6.97 25.67
N ALA A 350 -27.81 6.68 25.32
CA ALA A 350 -27.47 6.16 24.00
C ALA A 350 -28.16 4.81 23.72
N LYS A 351 -28.15 3.88 24.69
CA LYS A 351 -28.88 2.60 24.60
C LYS A 351 -30.38 2.83 24.42
N ARG A 352 -30.96 3.79 25.13
CA ARG A 352 -32.38 4.19 24.98
C ARG A 352 -32.67 4.67 23.55
N ILE A 353 -31.87 5.62 23.04
CA ILE A 353 -31.97 6.15 21.66
C ILE A 353 -31.94 5.02 20.61
N LEU A 354 -31.01 4.07 20.75
CA LEU A 354 -30.90 2.94 19.82
C LEU A 354 -32.12 2.03 19.90
N SER A 355 -32.59 1.70 21.11
CA SER A 355 -33.74 0.80 21.33
C SER A 355 -35.08 1.38 20.87
N GLU A 356 -35.29 2.69 21.05
CA GLU A 356 -36.52 3.39 20.65
C GLU A 356 -36.52 3.78 19.17
N SER A 357 -35.42 3.55 18.45
CA SER A 357 -35.26 4.00 17.06
C SER A 357 -36.17 3.31 16.05
N GLY A 358 -36.70 2.12 16.39
CA GLY A 358 -37.45 1.24 15.49
C GLY A 358 -36.59 0.54 14.42
N LEU A 359 -35.28 0.71 14.46
CA LEU A 359 -34.32 0.11 13.53
C LEU A 359 -33.84 -1.26 14.06
N PRO A 360 -33.41 -2.18 13.18
CA PRO A 360 -32.88 -3.49 13.57
C PRO A 360 -31.46 -3.39 14.16
N ILE A 361 -31.34 -2.70 15.29
CA ILE A 361 -30.08 -2.42 15.99
C ILE A 361 -30.03 -3.26 17.27
N THR A 362 -28.99 -4.10 17.36
CA THR A 362 -28.74 -4.92 18.55
C THR A 362 -27.68 -4.24 19.41
N SER A 363 -28.03 -3.86 20.64
CA SER A 363 -27.04 -3.36 21.61
C SER A 363 -26.24 -4.50 22.23
N ALA A 364 -24.93 -4.31 22.38
CA ALA A 364 -24.02 -5.22 23.08
C ALA A 364 -23.53 -4.65 24.41
N THR A 365 -23.21 -5.53 25.37
CA THR A 365 -22.76 -5.15 26.72
C THR A 365 -21.26 -4.95 26.82
N ASP A 366 -20.50 -5.73 26.08
CA ASP A 366 -19.04 -5.66 26.01
C ASP A 366 -18.58 -6.10 24.61
N LEU A 367 -17.27 -6.15 24.40
CA LEU A 367 -16.72 -6.46 23.08
C LEU A 367 -16.88 -7.95 22.72
N ASP A 368 -16.87 -8.85 23.69
CA ASP A 368 -17.05 -10.30 23.47
C ASP A 368 -18.49 -10.61 23.08
N ASP A 369 -19.46 -10.03 23.78
CA ASP A 369 -20.89 -10.08 23.43
C ASP A 369 -21.16 -9.45 22.06
N ALA A 370 -20.55 -8.30 21.75
CA ALA A 370 -20.69 -7.65 20.44
C ALA A 370 -20.23 -8.54 19.29
N ALA A 371 -19.08 -9.18 19.45
CA ALA A 371 -18.52 -10.08 18.44
C ALA A 371 -19.42 -11.32 18.24
N LYS A 372 -19.82 -11.99 19.32
CA LYS A 372 -20.75 -13.13 19.27
C LYS A 372 -22.05 -12.77 18.56
N LYS A 373 -22.63 -11.60 18.88
CA LYS A 373 -23.85 -11.10 18.25
C LYS A 373 -23.65 -10.81 16.76
N ALA A 374 -22.53 -10.19 16.37
CA ALA A 374 -22.24 -9.90 14.97
C ALA A 374 -22.08 -11.18 14.15
N VAL A 375 -21.39 -12.19 14.70
CA VAL A 375 -21.26 -13.52 14.08
C VAL A 375 -22.59 -14.29 14.07
N ALA A 376 -23.44 -14.12 15.06
CA ALA A 376 -24.76 -14.75 15.05
C ALA A 376 -25.75 -14.07 14.08
N ALA A 377 -25.51 -12.79 13.75
CA ALA A 377 -26.40 -11.99 12.92
C ALA A 377 -26.22 -12.24 11.40
N ILE A 378 -25.08 -12.80 10.97
CA ILE A 378 -24.91 -13.15 9.56
C ILE A 378 -25.91 -14.24 9.14
N PRO A 379 -26.58 -14.11 7.98
CA PRO A 379 -27.50 -15.12 7.49
C PRO A 379 -26.80 -16.46 7.32
N LYS A 380 -27.36 -17.54 7.88
CA LYS A 380 -26.88 -18.90 7.58
C LYS A 380 -27.19 -19.19 6.12
N LYS A 381 -26.14 -19.40 5.31
CA LYS A 381 -26.25 -19.83 3.92
C LYS A 381 -26.64 -21.30 3.80
#